data_AF-A0A257UKP2-F1
#
_entry.id   AF-A0A257UKP2-F1
#
_cell.length_a   1.000
_cell.length_b   1.000
_cell.length_c   1.000
_cell.angle_alpha   90.00
_cell.angle_beta   90.00
_cell.angle_gamma   90.00
#
_symmetry.space_group_name_H-M   'P 1'
#
loop_
_entity.id
_entity.type
_entity.pdbx_description
1 polymer ?
#
loop_
_entity_poly.entity_id
_entity_poly.type
_entity_poly.pdbx_seq_one_letter_code
_entity_poly.pdbx_strand_id
1 'polypeptide(L)' 'MPLGTPWNHPALSNEDAYDVAACLSSKERLRVTGLEKDYPKLEKKAADCPYPPYADHFSQEQHQYGPFQAIKEAQKGK' A
#
# COMPACT_ATOMS: atom_id res chain seq x y z
N MET A 1 -19.64 -13.14 -11.84
CA MET A 1 -19.14 -11.75 -11.98
C MET A 1 -19.76 -11.12 -13.23
N PRO A 2 -19.94 -9.79 -13.31
CA PRO A 2 -20.65 -9.14 -14.42
C PRO A 2 -19.91 -9.16 -15.79
N LEU A 3 -18.65 -9.59 -15.84
CA LEU A 3 -17.80 -9.60 -17.05
C LEU A 3 -17.36 -11.01 -17.50
N GLY A 4 -18.22 -12.03 -17.35
CA GLY A 4 -18.06 -13.29 -18.10
C GLY A 4 -17.37 -14.48 -17.41
N THR A 5 -17.11 -14.44 -16.10
CA THR A 5 -16.65 -15.61 -15.33
C THR A 5 -17.53 -15.92 -14.11
N PRO A 6 -17.88 -17.20 -13.87
CA PRO A 6 -18.56 -17.63 -12.66
C PRO A 6 -17.55 -17.72 -11.50
N TRP A 7 -18.05 -17.69 -10.26
CA TRP A 7 -17.21 -17.70 -9.06
C TRP A 7 -16.36 -18.97 -8.91
N ASN A 8 -16.79 -20.07 -9.51
CA ASN A 8 -16.14 -21.38 -9.46
C ASN A 8 -15.19 -21.63 -10.63
N HIS A 9 -15.06 -20.70 -11.57
CA HIS A 9 -14.14 -20.82 -12.70
C HIS A 9 -13.51 -19.46 -12.99
N PRO A 10 -12.53 -19.02 -12.18
CA PRO A 10 -11.79 -17.79 -12.41
C PRO A 10 -10.96 -17.87 -13.69
N ALA A 11 -10.81 -16.73 -14.38
CA ALA A 11 -10.04 -16.66 -15.63
C ALA A 11 -8.53 -16.57 -15.42
N LEU A 12 -8.08 -16.29 -14.19
CA LEU A 12 -6.68 -16.11 -13.82
C LEU A 12 -6.33 -17.06 -12.67
N SER A 13 -5.08 -17.52 -12.64
CA SER A 13 -4.52 -18.16 -11.45
C SER A 13 -4.36 -17.13 -10.32
N ASN A 14 -4.12 -17.60 -9.09
CA ASN A 14 -3.88 -16.68 -7.97
C ASN A 14 -2.59 -15.87 -8.23
N GLU A 15 -1.55 -16.52 -8.73
CA GLU A 15 -0.29 -15.91 -9.10
C GLU A 15 -0.47 -14.80 -10.15
N ASP A 16 -1.15 -15.09 -11.27
CA ASP A 16 -1.40 -14.09 -12.31
C ASP A 16 -2.24 -12.92 -11.78
N ALA A 17 -3.21 -13.21 -10.89
CA ALA A 17 -4.03 -12.19 -10.27
C ALA A 17 -3.19 -11.23 -9.41
N TYR A 18 -2.19 -11.75 -8.67
CA TYR A 18 -1.26 -10.92 -7.91
C TYR A 18 -0.36 -10.08 -8.82
N ASP A 19 0.12 -10.63 -9.94
CA ASP A 19 0.94 -9.89 -10.91
C ASP A 19 0.18 -8.74 -11.54
N VAL A 20 -1.07 -8.98 -11.96
CA VAL A 20 -1.95 -7.94 -12.50
C VAL A 20 -2.27 -6.88 -11.44
N ALA A 21 -2.52 -7.28 -10.20
CA ALA A 21 -2.80 -6.36 -9.10
C ALA A 21 -1.59 -5.48 -8.77
N ALA A 22 -0.38 -6.03 -8.76
CA ALA A 22 0.86 -5.29 -8.58
C ALA A 22 1.06 -4.28 -9.71
N CYS A 23 0.95 -4.71 -10.97
CA CYS A 23 1.07 -3.85 -12.14
C CYS A 23 0.09 -2.66 -12.11
N LEU A 24 -1.18 -2.90 -11.74
CA LEU A 24 -2.17 -1.84 -11.62
C LEU A 24 -1.87 -0.88 -10.45
N SER A 25 -1.40 -1.41 -9.32
CA SER A 25 -1.10 -0.63 -8.11
C SER A 25 0.13 0.26 -8.26
N SER A 26 1.06 -0.08 -9.16
CA SER A 26 2.23 0.73 -9.49
C SER A 26 1.95 1.90 -10.44
N LYS A 27 0.75 2.00 -11.01
CA LYS A 27 0.39 3.12 -11.90
C LYS A 27 0.12 4.40 -11.11
N GLU A 28 0.35 5.56 -11.74
CA GLU A 28 0.01 6.85 -11.15
C GLU A 28 -1.51 6.92 -10.86
N ARG A 29 -1.85 7.38 -9.65
CA ARG A 29 -3.23 7.64 -9.23
C ARG A 29 -3.41 9.09 -8.84
N LEU A 30 -4.62 9.60 -9.08
CA LEU A 30 -5.04 10.91 -8.60
C LEU A 30 -4.87 10.98 -7.08
N ARG A 31 -4.17 12.01 -6.61
CA ARG A 31 -3.97 12.25 -5.18
C ARG A 31 -5.14 13.07 -4.63
N VAL A 32 -5.77 12.53 -3.58
CA VAL A 32 -6.81 13.25 -2.84
C VAL A 32 -6.14 14.32 -1.97
N THR A 33 -6.73 15.50 -1.89
CA THR A 33 -6.21 16.58 -1.02
C THR A 33 -6.50 16.29 0.45
N GLY A 34 -5.66 16.76 1.38
CA GLY A 34 -5.88 16.62 2.82
C GLY A 34 -5.40 15.31 3.47
N LEU A 35 -4.65 14.47 2.74
CA LEU A 35 -4.04 13.22 3.25
C LEU A 35 -3.15 13.42 4.49
N GLU A 36 -2.63 14.63 4.69
CA GLU A 36 -1.85 14.99 5.89
C GLU A 36 -2.66 14.95 7.20
N LYS A 37 -4.00 15.03 7.12
CA LYS A 37 -4.91 15.03 8.28
C LYS A 37 -5.48 13.65 8.60
N ASP A 38 -5.21 12.64 7.77
CA ASP A 38 -5.73 11.28 7.93
C ASP A 38 -5.23 10.64 9.24
N TYR A 39 -4.00 11.00 9.63
CA TYR A 39 -3.34 10.53 10.85
C TYR A 39 -2.99 11.70 11.78
N PRO A 40 -3.84 12.03 12.77
CA PRO A 40 -3.52 13.05 13.77
C PRO A 40 -2.32 12.67 14.66
N LYS A 41 -2.03 11.36 14.78
CA LYS A 41 -0.78 10.85 15.34
C LYS A 41 -0.08 10.03 14.28
N LEU A 42 1.02 10.56 13.73
CA LEU A 42 1.77 9.90 12.65
C LEU A 42 2.35 8.53 13.05
N GLU A 43 2.56 8.31 14.35
CA GLU A 43 3.02 7.02 14.90
C GLU A 43 2.01 5.88 14.72
N LYS A 44 0.72 6.23 14.60
CA LYS A 44 -0.35 5.24 14.35
C LYS A 44 -0.51 4.91 12.87
N LYS A 45 0.26 5.57 12.00
CA LYS A 45 0.23 5.35 10.57
C LYS A 45 0.84 4.00 10.25
N ALA A 46 0.19 3.24 9.37
CA ALA A 46 0.69 1.94 8.97
C ALA A 46 2.02 2.07 8.21
N ALA A 47 2.91 1.09 8.38
CA ALA A 47 4.23 1.09 7.74
C ALA A 47 4.15 1.09 6.20
N ASP A 48 3.08 0.56 5.63
CA ASP A 48 2.82 0.44 4.19
C ASP A 48 2.05 1.63 3.59
N CYS A 49 1.79 2.69 4.36
CA CYS A 49 1.09 3.87 3.84
C CYS A 49 1.95 4.60 2.79
N PRO A 50 1.53 4.71 1.51
CA PRO A 50 2.40 5.17 0.43
C PRO A 50 2.39 6.69 0.24
N TYR A 51 2.03 7.48 1.26
CA TYR A 51 1.98 8.94 1.17
C TYR A 51 2.50 9.62 2.44
N PRO A 52 3.22 10.75 2.33
CA PRO A 52 3.69 11.52 3.49
C PRO A 52 2.55 12.31 4.16
N PRO A 53 2.77 12.87 5.37
CA PRO A 53 3.98 12.82 6.19
C PRO A 53 4.13 11.49 6.97
N TYR A 54 5.37 11.16 7.35
CA TYR A 54 5.74 9.99 8.17
C TYR A 54 6.33 10.43 9.51
N ALA A 55 6.30 9.56 10.52
CA ALA A 55 6.90 9.80 11.84
C ALA A 55 8.39 9.45 11.91
N ASP A 56 8.92 8.89 10.82
CA ASP A 56 10.25 8.33 10.66
C ASP A 56 10.99 8.99 9.48
N HIS A 57 12.20 8.49 9.18
CA HIS A 57 13.10 9.04 8.16
C HIS A 57 13.19 8.19 6.89
N PHE A 58 12.29 7.21 6.69
CA PHE A 58 12.31 6.34 5.51
C PHE A 58 11.67 7.03 4.29
N SER A 59 12.03 6.55 3.09
CA SER A 59 11.52 7.11 1.84
C SER A 59 10.09 6.65 1.55
N GLN A 60 9.33 7.45 0.79
CA GLN A 60 7.99 7.06 0.34
C GLN A 60 8.01 5.75 -0.47
N GLU A 61 9.06 5.53 -1.27
CA GLU A 61 9.23 4.29 -2.03
C GLU A 61 9.38 3.08 -1.11
N GLN A 62 10.13 3.21 -0.01
CA GLN A 62 10.25 2.15 0.98
C GLN A 62 8.94 1.89 1.72
N HIS A 63 8.15 2.94 2.02
CA HIS A 63 6.80 2.78 2.55
C HIS A 63 5.81 2.16 1.54
N GLN A 64 6.08 2.26 0.23
CA GLN A 64 5.20 1.71 -0.80
C GLN A 64 5.54 0.26 -1.17
N TYR A 65 6.83 -0.09 -1.26
CA TYR A 65 7.30 -1.38 -1.77
C TYR A 65 8.05 -2.22 -0.72
N GLY A 66 8.39 -1.64 0.42
CA GLY A 66 9.24 -2.26 1.43
C GLY A 66 10.73 -2.07 1.14
N PRO A 67 11.62 -2.67 1.96
CA PRO A 67 11.33 -3.58 3.08
C PRO A 67 10.67 -2.90 4.29
N PHE A 68 9.63 -3.53 4.83
CA PHE A 68 8.81 -2.98 5.92
C PHE A 68 9.32 -3.27 7.34
N GLN A 69 10.27 -4.20 7.49
CA GLN A 69 10.74 -4.63 8.80
C GLN A 69 11.38 -3.47 9.58
N ALA A 70 12.29 -2.73 8.95
CA ALA A 70 12.95 -1.58 9.55
C ALA A 70 11.96 -0.47 9.98
N ILE A 71 10.91 -0.26 9.19
CA ILE A 71 9.85 0.73 9.50
C ILE A 71 9.07 0.28 10.74
N LYS A 72 8.66 -1.00 10.80
CA LYS A 72 7.94 -1.53 11.96
C LYS A 72 8.78 -1.50 13.23
N GLU A 73 10.09 -1.74 13.14
CA GLU A 73 11.00 -1.64 14.29
C GLU A 73 11.13 -0.19 14.77
N ALA A 74 11.27 0.77 13.85
CA ALA A 74 11.28 2.20 14.18
C ALA A 74 9.96 2.66 14.84
N GLN A 75 8.83 2.08 14.45
CA GLN A 75 7.52 2.37 15.05
C GLN A 75 7.33 1.74 16.45
N LYS A 76 7.95 0.59 16.74
CA LYS A 76 7.86 -0.07 18.06
C LYS A 76 8.76 0.55 19.12
N GLY A 77 9.81 1.26 18.71
CA GLY A 77 10.80 1.87 19.60
C GLY A 77 10.40 3.22 20.20
N LYS A 78 9.18 3.69 19.94
CA LYS A 78 8.58 4.91 20.49
C LYS A 78 7.38 4.57 21.36
#